data_AF-A0A1M4VWS1-F1
#
_entry.id   AF-A0A1M4VWS1-F1
#
_cell.length_a   1.000
_cell.length_b   1.000
_cell.length_c   1.000
_cell.angle_alpha   90.00
_cell.angle_beta   90.00
_cell.angle_gamma   90.00
#
_symmetry.space_group_name_H-M   'P 1'
#
loop_
_entity.id
_entity.type
_entity.pdbx_description
1 polymer ?
#
loop_
_entity_poly.entity_id
_entity_poly.type
_entity_poly.pdbx_seq_one_letter_code
_entity_poly.pdbx_strand_id
1 'polypeptide(L)'
;MSTAQAIFRSYRAPRAVARDFRAAGADEATGLGWLFAACILFFIAQLPGLSRTSHLSDGEMPLFGLALGTFFGTMLLAPILFYVLASLSHFMANALGGQGSITDARLAMFWGLLASAPVVLFQGLVAALIGPGQQATLVALASFMVFLWVWLNSLIELEGAP
;
A
#
# COMPACT_ATOMS: atom_id res chain seq x y z
N MET A 1 -10.88 17.48 1.64
CA MET A 1 -11.25 16.36 0.73
C MET A 1 -11.26 15.08 1.56
N SER A 2 -12.21 14.16 1.38
CA SER A 2 -12.16 12.90 2.13
C SER A 2 -11.06 11.99 1.58
N THR A 3 -10.44 11.18 2.44
CA THR A 3 -9.35 10.28 2.05
C THR A 3 -9.79 9.28 0.98
N ALA A 4 -11.03 8.81 1.04
CA ALA A 4 -11.60 7.92 0.02
C ALA A 4 -11.70 8.59 -1.36
N GLN A 5 -12.15 9.85 -1.42
CA GLN A 5 -12.17 10.62 -2.68
C GLN A 5 -10.76 10.85 -3.22
N ALA A 6 -9.80 11.10 -2.33
CA ALA A 6 -8.40 11.24 -2.70
C ALA A 6 -7.85 9.97 -3.36
N ILE A 7 -8.17 8.78 -2.82
CA ILE A 7 -7.77 7.49 -3.41
C ILE A 7 -8.26 7.37 -4.85
N PHE A 8 -9.56 7.60 -5.11
CA PHE A 8 -10.09 7.51 -6.47
C PHE A 8 -9.51 8.57 -7.41
N ARG A 9 -9.25 9.77 -6.90
CA ARG A 9 -8.60 10.84 -7.69
C ARG A 9 -7.16 10.48 -8.03
N SER A 10 -6.45 9.75 -7.17
CA SER A 10 -5.07 9.30 -7.42
C SER A 10 -4.95 8.34 -8.59
N TYR A 11 -6.01 7.64 -9.00
CA TYR A 11 -5.95 6.79 -10.19
C TYR A 11 -5.83 7.59 -11.49
N ARG A 12 -6.42 8.79 -11.53
CA ARG A 12 -6.40 9.67 -12.71
C ARG A 12 -5.34 10.77 -12.63
N ALA A 13 -5.15 11.33 -11.44
CA ALA A 13 -4.28 12.49 -11.22
C ALA A 13 -3.44 12.34 -9.93
N PRO A 14 -2.54 11.33 -9.86
CA PRO A 14 -1.75 11.06 -8.66
C PRO A 14 -0.84 12.23 -8.25
N ARG A 15 -0.27 12.95 -9.23
CA ARG A 15 0.59 14.13 -9.00
C ARG A 15 -0.17 15.26 -8.31
N ALA A 16 -1.34 15.59 -8.82
CA ALA A 16 -2.18 16.64 -8.25
C ALA A 16 -2.57 16.32 -6.79
N VAL A 17 -2.89 15.06 -6.50
CA VAL A 17 -3.22 14.62 -5.14
C VAL A 17 -2.01 14.75 -4.20
N ALA A 18 -0.82 14.33 -4.63
CA ALA A 18 0.40 14.46 -3.84
C ALA A 18 0.72 15.93 -3.52
N ARG A 19 0.64 16.80 -4.52
CA ARG A 19 0.82 18.25 -4.35
C ARG A 19 -0.21 18.84 -3.40
N ASP A 20 -1.49 18.47 -3.53
CA ASP A 20 -2.57 18.94 -2.67
C ASP A 20 -2.33 18.53 -1.21
N PHE A 21 -1.82 17.31 -0.95
CA PHE A 21 -1.46 16.88 0.40
C PHE A 21 -0.27 17.64 0.97
N ARG A 22 0.76 17.87 0.16
CA ARG A 22 1.93 18.64 0.61
C ARG A 22 1.54 20.08 0.93
N ALA A 23 0.72 20.70 0.08
CA ALA A 23 0.17 22.04 0.31
C ALA A 23 -0.74 22.10 1.55
N ALA A 24 -1.44 21.01 1.87
CA ALA A 24 -2.23 20.88 3.10
C ALA A 24 -1.39 20.63 4.36
N GLY A 25 -0.05 20.62 4.25
CA GLY A 25 0.86 20.44 5.39
C GLY A 25 1.08 18.99 5.79
N ALA A 26 0.87 18.02 4.89
CA ALA A 26 1.17 16.62 5.18
C ALA A 26 2.64 16.47 5.57
N ASP A 27 2.84 15.79 6.71
CA ASP A 27 4.11 15.56 7.36
C ASP A 27 4.36 14.05 7.56
N GLU A 28 5.49 13.69 8.17
CA GLU A 28 5.83 12.28 8.38
C GLU A 28 4.78 11.55 9.24
N ALA A 29 4.19 12.22 10.23
CA ALA A 29 3.15 11.63 11.07
C ALA A 29 1.89 11.27 10.26
N THR A 30 1.49 12.16 9.34
CA THR A 30 0.40 11.91 8.39
C THR A 30 0.71 10.70 7.50
N GLY A 31 1.94 10.62 6.99
CA GLY A 31 2.41 9.50 6.18
C GLY A 31 2.39 8.16 6.95
N LEU A 32 2.84 8.15 8.21
CA LEU A 32 2.76 6.96 9.07
C LEU A 32 1.31 6.54 9.29
N GLY A 33 0.38 7.49 9.47
CA GLY A 33 -1.05 7.20 9.53
C GLY A 33 -1.56 6.46 8.29
N TRP A 34 -1.13 6.87 7.10
CA TRP A 34 -1.47 6.17 5.86
C TRP A 34 -0.86 4.77 5.77
N LEU A 35 0.40 4.62 6.19
CA LEU A 35 1.08 3.32 6.21
C LEU A 35 0.36 2.32 7.12
N PHE A 36 0.03 2.71 8.35
CA PHE A 36 -0.69 1.84 9.27
C PHE A 36 -2.10 1.54 8.76
N ALA A 37 -2.81 2.53 8.20
CA ALA A 37 -4.11 2.30 7.57
C ALA A 37 -3.99 1.28 6.42
N ALA A 38 -2.99 1.40 5.55
CA ALA A 38 -2.75 0.44 4.47
C ALA A 38 -2.46 -0.97 5.03
N CYS A 39 -1.63 -1.07 6.07
CA CYS A 39 -1.32 -2.36 6.71
C CYS A 39 -2.56 -3.02 7.33
N ILE A 40 -3.45 -2.25 7.98
CA ILE A 40 -4.74 -2.77 8.49
C ILE A 40 -5.58 -3.30 7.32
N LEU A 41 -5.71 -2.52 6.24
CA LEU A 41 -6.52 -2.93 5.09
C LEU A 41 -5.93 -4.16 4.38
N PHE A 42 -4.61 -4.27 4.29
CA PHE A 42 -3.94 -5.44 3.69
C PHE A 42 -4.07 -6.68 4.58
N PHE A 43 -4.08 -6.52 5.91
CA PHE A 43 -4.41 -7.60 6.82
C PHE A 43 -5.86 -8.07 6.62
N ILE A 44 -6.82 -7.13 6.59
CA ILE A 44 -8.24 -7.42 6.33
C ILE A 44 -8.40 -8.13 4.99
N ALA A 45 -7.67 -7.71 3.95
CA ALA A 45 -7.69 -8.34 2.63
C ALA A 45 -7.27 -9.82 2.67
N GLN A 46 -6.38 -10.21 3.59
CA GLN A 46 -5.89 -11.59 3.68
C GLN A 46 -6.82 -12.51 4.48
N LEU A 47 -7.64 -11.96 5.39
CA LEU A 47 -8.51 -12.75 6.26
C LEU A 47 -9.42 -13.76 5.52
N PRO A 48 -10.08 -13.40 4.41
CA PRO A 48 -10.89 -14.35 3.65
C PRO A 48 -10.09 -15.56 3.15
N GLY A 49 -8.87 -15.33 2.67
CA GLY A 49 -7.97 -16.38 2.20
C GLY A 49 -7.52 -17.31 3.33
N LEU A 50 -7.16 -16.73 4.48
CA LEU A 50 -6.78 -17.50 5.67
C LEU A 50 -7.94 -18.34 6.21
N SER A 51 -9.16 -17.79 6.20
CA SER A 51 -10.38 -18.51 6.58
C SER A 51 -10.61 -19.72 5.68
N ARG A 52 -10.49 -19.57 4.36
CA ARG A 52 -10.57 -20.68 3.41
C ARG A 52 -9.51 -21.75 3.70
N THR A 53 -8.26 -21.37 3.90
CA THR A 53 -7.18 -22.32 4.23
C THR A 53 -7.50 -23.10 5.49
N SER A 54 -7.89 -22.40 6.57
CA SER A 54 -8.24 -23.07 7.83
C SER A 54 -9.41 -24.04 7.70
N HIS A 55 -10.37 -23.73 6.83
CA HIS A 55 -11.53 -24.57 6.57
C HIS A 55 -11.16 -25.82 5.74
N LEU A 56 -10.27 -25.66 4.76
CA LEU A 56 -9.82 -26.78 3.91
C LEU A 56 -8.80 -27.70 4.58
N SER A 57 -8.14 -27.24 5.64
CA SER A 57 -7.18 -28.03 6.41
C SER A 57 -7.82 -28.90 7.50
N ASP A 58 -9.16 -29.02 7.55
CA ASP A 58 -9.91 -29.79 8.55
C ASP A 58 -9.45 -29.57 10.01
N GLY A 59 -8.97 -28.36 10.32
CA GLY A 59 -8.51 -27.98 11.67
C GLY A 59 -7.02 -28.21 11.97
N GLU A 60 -6.22 -28.76 11.05
CA GLU A 60 -4.75 -28.85 11.22
C GLU A 60 -4.10 -27.46 11.32
N MET A 61 -4.66 -26.47 10.62
CA MET A 61 -4.15 -25.11 10.55
C MET A 61 -5.16 -24.13 11.14
N PRO A 62 -5.11 -23.84 12.45
CA PRO A 62 -6.12 -23.02 13.11
C PRO A 62 -6.08 -21.57 12.61
N LEU A 63 -7.26 -21.03 12.24
CA LEU A 63 -7.42 -19.66 11.73
C LEU A 63 -6.74 -18.61 12.62
N PHE A 64 -6.90 -18.74 13.94
CA PHE A 64 -6.32 -17.80 14.88
C PHE A 64 -4.79 -17.73 14.76
N GLY A 65 -4.11 -18.88 14.64
CA GLY A 65 -2.65 -18.93 14.47
C GLY A 65 -2.21 -18.27 13.17
N LEU A 66 -2.92 -18.54 12.08
CA LEU A 66 -2.66 -17.93 10.77
C LEU A 66 -2.87 -16.41 10.79
N ALA A 67 -4.03 -15.97 11.28
CA ALA A 67 -4.37 -14.56 11.37
C ALA A 67 -3.39 -13.80 12.26
N LEU A 68 -2.97 -14.39 13.39
CA LEU A 68 -2.00 -13.78 14.28
C LEU A 68 -0.62 -13.63 13.61
N GLY A 69 -0.14 -14.68 12.94
CA GLY A 69 1.11 -14.63 12.17
C GLY A 69 1.08 -13.58 11.05
N THR A 70 -0.01 -13.55 10.27
CA THR A 70 -0.20 -12.54 9.23
C THR A 70 -0.33 -11.14 9.81
N PHE A 71 -1.01 -10.96 10.94
CA PHE A 71 -1.12 -9.66 11.62
C PHE A 71 0.26 -9.15 12.04
N PHE A 72 1.08 -9.95 12.71
CA PHE A 72 2.42 -9.52 13.10
C PHE A 72 3.33 -9.27 11.88
N GLY A 73 3.25 -10.10 10.85
CA GLY A 73 3.99 -9.86 9.61
C GLY A 73 3.58 -8.54 8.95
N THR A 74 2.29 -8.23 8.91
CA THR A 74 1.78 -7.01 8.25
C THR A 74 1.88 -5.76 9.10
N MET A 75 1.73 -5.84 10.43
CA MET A 75 1.80 -4.67 11.33
C MET A 75 3.19 -4.36 11.83
N LEU A 76 4.05 -5.36 11.98
CA LEU A 76 5.39 -5.17 12.54
C LEU A 76 6.43 -5.11 11.42
N LEU A 77 6.45 -6.10 10.54
CA LEU A 77 7.50 -6.22 9.52
C LEU A 77 7.25 -5.29 8.34
N ALA A 78 6.01 -5.20 7.85
CA ALA A 78 5.72 -4.40 6.65
C ALA A 78 6.04 -2.91 6.82
N PRO A 79 5.71 -2.23 7.93
CA PRO A 79 6.07 -0.82 8.09
C PRO A 79 7.58 -0.58 8.06
N ILE A 80 8.36 -1.43 8.73
CA ILE A 80 9.83 -1.34 8.74
C ILE A 80 10.36 -1.51 7.30
N LEU A 81 9.86 -2.52 6.58
CA LEU A 81 10.26 -2.77 5.19
C LEU A 81 9.93 -1.59 4.28
N PHE A 82 8.71 -1.05 4.35
CA PHE A 82 8.32 0.10 3.52
C PHE A 82 9.05 1.39 3.91
N TYR A 83 9.43 1.54 5.18
CA TYR A 83 10.22 2.69 5.63
C TYR A 83 11.65 2.67 5.05
N VAL A 84 12.26 1.48 5.04
CA VAL A 84 13.57 1.26 4.39
C VAL A 84 13.46 1.48 2.89
N LEU A 85 12.45 0.90 2.24
CA LEU A 85 12.23 1.07 0.80
C LEU A 85 11.98 2.52 0.42
N ALA A 86 11.18 3.27 1.20
CA ALA A 86 10.95 4.69 0.97
C ALA A 86 12.25 5.50 1.06
N SER A 87 13.09 5.19 2.05
CA SER A 87 14.39 5.84 2.20
C SER A 87 15.33 5.50 1.04
N LEU A 88 15.35 4.25 0.59
CA LEU A 88 16.12 3.81 -0.58
C LEU A 88 15.63 4.49 -1.87
N SER A 89 14.32 4.69 -2.00
CA SER A 89 13.70 5.36 -3.14
C SER A 89 14.18 6.81 -3.26
N HIS A 90 14.28 7.51 -2.13
CA HIS A 90 14.86 8.84 -2.09
C HIS A 90 16.32 8.86 -2.55
N PHE A 91 17.14 7.91 -2.08
CA PHE A 91 18.55 7.83 -2.52
C PHE A 91 18.67 7.60 -4.03
N MET A 92 17.84 6.73 -4.60
CA MET A 92 17.79 6.48 -6.04
C MET A 92 17.36 7.72 -6.81
N ALA A 93 16.37 8.45 -6.32
CA ALA A 93 15.89 9.65 -7.00
C ALA A 93 16.85 10.84 -6.86
N ASN A 94 17.51 11.01 -5.72
CA ASN A 94 18.58 11.98 -5.53
C ASN A 94 19.74 11.70 -6.50
N ALA A 95 20.11 10.43 -6.72
CA ALA A 95 21.10 10.06 -7.73
C ALA A 95 20.66 10.40 -9.18
N LEU A 96 19.36 10.54 -9.42
CA LEU A 96 18.76 10.97 -10.70
C LEU A 96 18.44 12.47 -10.75
N GLY A 97 18.85 13.26 -9.74
CA GLY A 97 18.69 14.72 -9.70
C GLY A 97 17.43 15.23 -8.99
N GLY A 98 16.72 14.39 -8.22
CA GLY A 98 15.61 14.81 -7.37
C GLY A 98 16.06 15.70 -6.22
N GLN A 99 15.30 16.75 -5.92
CA GLN A 99 15.63 17.76 -4.88
C GLN A 99 14.71 17.70 -3.66
N GLY A 100 13.73 16.78 -3.66
CA GLY A 100 12.80 16.61 -2.54
C GLY A 100 13.47 16.10 -1.26
N SER A 101 12.71 16.08 -0.16
CA SER A 101 13.20 15.53 1.11
C SER A 101 12.95 14.01 1.22
N ILE A 102 13.68 13.34 2.12
CA ILE A 102 13.38 11.94 2.50
C ILE A 102 11.92 11.79 2.95
N THR A 103 11.37 12.81 3.62
CA THR A 103 9.97 12.83 4.07
C THR A 103 8.99 12.81 2.90
N ASP A 104 9.31 13.51 1.80
CA ASP A 104 8.48 13.53 0.60
C ASP A 104 8.44 12.17 -0.09
N ALA A 105 9.59 11.48 -0.18
CA ALA A 105 9.65 10.12 -0.71
C ALA A 105 8.85 9.11 0.13
N ARG A 106 8.89 9.27 1.47
CA ARG A 106 8.06 8.48 2.40
C ARG A 106 6.57 8.74 2.20
N LEU A 107 6.18 10.01 2.11
CA LEU A 107 4.79 10.39 1.85
C LEU A 107 4.28 9.78 0.53
N ALA A 108 5.06 9.85 -0.55
CA ALA A 108 4.71 9.25 -1.83
C ALA A 108 4.53 7.72 -1.73
N MET A 109 5.47 7.04 -1.06
CA MET A 109 5.41 5.58 -0.87
C MET A 109 4.17 5.17 -0.06
N PHE A 110 3.96 5.81 1.09
CA PHE A 110 2.87 5.43 2.00
C PHE A 110 1.50 5.78 1.43
N TRP A 111 1.40 6.89 0.70
CA TRP A 111 0.19 7.21 -0.05
C TRP A 111 -0.10 6.19 -1.15
N GLY A 112 0.91 5.77 -1.91
CA GLY A 112 0.77 4.73 -2.94
C GLY A 112 0.24 3.41 -2.37
N LEU A 113 0.73 3.01 -1.19
CA LEU A 113 0.23 1.82 -0.49
C LEU A 113 -1.25 1.95 -0.12
N LEU A 114 -1.62 3.07 0.51
CA LEU A 114 -3.01 3.30 0.90
C LEU A 114 -3.95 3.39 -0.31
N ALA A 115 -3.49 4.04 -1.40
CA ALA A 115 -4.27 4.17 -2.62
C ALA A 115 -4.50 2.83 -3.34
N SER A 116 -3.59 1.85 -3.21
CA SER A 116 -3.78 0.51 -3.79
C SER A 116 -4.68 -0.41 -2.95
N ALA A 117 -4.97 -0.04 -1.70
CA ALA A 117 -5.72 -0.87 -0.76
C ALA A 117 -7.10 -1.37 -1.25
N PRO A 118 -7.92 -0.58 -1.97
CA PRO A 118 -9.19 -1.10 -2.50
C PRO A 118 -9.01 -2.27 -3.47
N VAL A 119 -7.95 -2.23 -4.30
CA VAL A 119 -7.65 -3.30 -5.26
C VAL A 119 -7.09 -4.53 -4.56
N VAL A 120 -6.28 -4.33 -3.51
CA VAL A 120 -5.77 -5.43 -2.65
C VAL A 120 -6.91 -6.11 -1.89
N LEU A 121 -7.87 -5.34 -1.35
CA LEU A 121 -9.07 -5.89 -0.73
C LEU A 121 -9.89 -6.75 -1.72
N PHE A 122 -10.04 -6.25 -2.95
CA PHE A 122 -10.70 -7.01 -4.00
C PHE A 122 -9.95 -8.30 -4.37
N GLN A 123 -8.62 -8.25 -4.47
CA GLN A 123 -7.78 -9.43 -4.66
C GLN A 123 -8.01 -10.49 -3.57
N GLY A 124 -8.07 -10.06 -2.31
CA GLY A 124 -8.34 -10.92 -1.16
C GLY A 124 -9.67 -11.66 -1.25
N LEU A 125 -10.72 -10.95 -1.66
CA LEU A 125 -12.04 -11.54 -1.92
C LEU A 125 -12.01 -12.55 -3.07
N VAL A 126 -11.37 -12.20 -4.19
CA VAL A 126 -11.24 -13.09 -5.36
C VAL A 126 -10.50 -14.38 -4.98
N ALA A 127 -9.38 -14.26 -4.27
CA ALA A 127 -8.59 -15.41 -3.83
C ALA A 127 -9.37 -16.33 -2.87
N ALA A 128 -10.24 -15.77 -2.02
CA ALA A 128 -11.03 -16.56 -1.08
C ALA A 128 -12.26 -17.22 -1.72
N LEU A 129 -12.95 -16.54 -2.63
CA LEU A 129 -14.17 -17.10 -3.23
C LEU A 129 -13.85 -18.12 -4.33
N ILE A 130 -12.80 -17.87 -5.11
CA ILE A 130 -12.47 -18.70 -6.29
C ILE A 130 -11.33 -19.67 -5.97
N GLY A 131 -10.45 -19.31 -5.04
CA GLY A 131 -9.24 -20.06 -4.74
C GLY A 131 -8.01 -19.54 -5.49
N PRO A 132 -6.84 -20.15 -5.27
CA PRO A 132 -5.62 -19.79 -5.98
C PRO A 132 -5.74 -20.10 -7.48
N GLY A 133 -5.42 -19.13 -8.34
CA GLY A 133 -5.51 -19.30 -9.78
C GLY A 133 -5.16 -18.02 -10.55
N GLN A 134 -5.22 -18.10 -11.88
CA GLN A 134 -4.81 -17.02 -12.79
C GLN A 134 -5.56 -15.70 -12.50
N GLN A 135 -6.83 -15.76 -12.12
CA GLN A 135 -7.65 -14.57 -11.81
C GLN A 135 -7.10 -13.83 -10.59
N ALA A 136 -6.77 -14.54 -9.50
CA ALA A 136 -6.17 -13.95 -8.31
C ALA A 136 -4.80 -13.32 -8.63
N THR A 137 -4.00 -13.97 -9.47
CA THR A 137 -2.72 -13.42 -9.95
C THR A 137 -2.91 -12.15 -10.78
N LEU A 138 -3.89 -12.11 -11.68
CA LEU A 138 -4.17 -10.92 -12.48
C LEU A 138 -4.59 -9.72 -11.62
N VAL A 139 -5.42 -9.95 -10.60
CA VAL A 139 -5.82 -8.88 -9.67
C VAL A 139 -4.64 -8.44 -8.80
N ALA A 140 -3.75 -9.36 -8.41
CA ALA A 140 -2.51 -9.03 -7.71
C ALA A 140 -1.57 -8.17 -8.56
N LEU A 141 -1.45 -8.48 -9.84
CA LEU A 141 -0.68 -7.67 -10.79
C LEU A 141 -1.34 -6.29 -10.95
N ALA A 142 -2.66 -6.24 -11.05
CA ALA A 142 -3.39 -4.97 -11.15
C ALA A 142 -3.19 -4.09 -9.89
N SER A 143 -3.25 -4.66 -8.68
CA SER A 143 -3.00 -3.92 -7.44
C SER A 143 -1.57 -3.39 -7.38
N PHE A 144 -0.59 -4.20 -7.80
CA PHE A 144 0.81 -3.79 -7.89
C PHE A 144 1.02 -2.66 -8.92
N MET A 145 0.39 -2.75 -10.09
CA MET A 145 0.46 -1.70 -11.11
C MET A 145 -0.17 -0.38 -10.62
N VAL A 146 -1.28 -0.45 -9.89
CA VAL A 146 -1.90 0.74 -9.27
C VAL A 146 -0.97 1.35 -8.23
N PHE A 147 -0.36 0.53 -7.36
CA PHE A 147 0.64 0.99 -6.40
C PHE A 147 1.80 1.70 -7.10
N LEU A 148 2.44 1.07 -8.09
CA LEU A 148 3.55 1.66 -8.84
C LEU A 148 3.15 2.96 -9.53
N TRP A 149 1.98 2.98 -10.18
CA TRP A 149 1.47 4.16 -10.87
C TRP A 149 1.31 5.35 -9.93
N VAL A 150 0.68 5.15 -8.78
CA VAL A 150 0.46 6.23 -7.81
C VAL A 150 1.79 6.64 -7.18
N TRP A 151 2.58 5.68 -6.71
CA TRP A 151 3.84 5.95 -6.03
C TRP A 151 4.84 6.70 -6.92
N LEU A 152 5.12 6.22 -8.13
CA LEU A 152 6.10 6.86 -9.03
C LEU A 152 5.67 8.28 -9.42
N ASN A 153 4.38 8.49 -9.71
CA ASN A 153 3.91 9.83 -10.04
C ASN A 153 3.95 10.77 -8.85
N SER A 154 3.58 10.31 -7.65
CA SER A 154 3.67 11.10 -6.43
C SER A 154 5.13 11.43 -6.09
N LEU A 155 6.06 10.49 -6.29
CA LEU A 155 7.49 10.69 -6.06
C LEU A 155 8.06 11.75 -7.01
N ILE A 156 7.79 11.64 -8.31
CA ILE A 156 8.25 12.61 -9.33
C ILE A 156 7.74 14.03 -9.01
N GLU A 157 6.47 14.17 -8.62
CA GLU A 157 5.90 15.47 -8.31
C GLU A 157 6.54 16.09 -7.07
N LEU A 158 6.71 15.31 -5.99
CA LEU A 158 7.23 15.84 -4.73
C LEU A 158 8.74 16.05 -4.73
N GLU A 159 9.49 15.32 -5.55
CA GLU A 159 10.94 15.51 -5.68
C GLU A 159 11.35 16.48 -6.79
N GLY A 160 10.46 16.73 -7.75
CA GLY A 160 10.68 17.71 -8.82
C GLY A 160 10.15 19.11 -8.51
N ALA A 161 9.35 19.28 -7.44
CA ALA A 161 8.88 20.58 -7.01
C ALA A 161 9.99 21.33 -6.21
N PRO A 162 10.35 22.56 -6.60
CA PRO A 162 11.30 23.39 -5.86
C PRO A 162 10.71 23.96 -4.55
#